data_AF-A0AA38P6K2-F1
#
_entry.id   AF-A0AA38P6K2-F1
#
_cell.length_a   1.000
_cell.length_b   1.000
_cell.length_c   1.000
_cell.angle_alpha   90.00
_cell.angle_beta   90.00
_cell.angle_gamma   90.00
#
_symmetry.space_group_name_H-M   'P 1'
#
loop_
_entity.id
_entity.type
_entity.pdbx_description
1 polymer ?
#
loop_
_entity_poly.entity_id
_entity_poly.type
_entity_poly.pdbx_seq_one_letter_code
_entity_poly.pdbx_strand_id
1 'polypeptide(L)'
;MRFTNILLPFLSVLAGMHNVQAGPIAYGLCQTGCNVVAVACYAAAGFTFGTIVAAPATPAVILGCNAALGTCSATCATVALLAPTP
;
A
#
# COMPACT_ATOMS: atom_id res chain seq x y z
N MET A 1 3.44 -14.19 -46.54
CA MET A 1 4.49 -14.64 -45.59
C MET A 1 5.43 -13.51 -45.14
N ARG A 2 6.02 -12.70 -46.04
CA ARG A 2 6.92 -11.58 -45.65
C ARG A 2 6.25 -10.49 -44.79
N PHE A 3 5.01 -10.10 -45.10
CA PHE A 3 4.28 -9.09 -44.32
C PHE A 3 3.88 -9.57 -42.93
N THR A 4 3.51 -10.85 -42.80
CA THR A 4 3.16 -11.49 -41.51
C THR A 4 4.33 -11.45 -40.52
N ASN A 5 5.56 -11.63 -41.01
CA ASN A 5 6.76 -11.63 -40.18
C ASN A 5 7.14 -10.24 -39.62
N ILE A 6 6.64 -9.16 -40.20
CA ILE A 6 6.85 -7.78 -39.72
C ILE A 6 5.66 -7.32 -38.88
N LEU A 7 4.44 -7.74 -39.25
CA LEU A 7 3.21 -7.38 -38.57
C LEU A 7 3.13 -8.01 -37.17
N LEU A 8 3.56 -9.27 -37.00
CA LEU A 8 3.53 -9.98 -35.72
C LEU A 8 4.32 -9.26 -34.60
N PRO A 9 5.63 -8.96 -34.76
CA PRO A 9 6.38 -8.30 -33.70
C PRO A 9 5.88 -6.88 -33.43
N PHE A 10 5.37 -6.18 -34.45
CA PHE A 10 4.83 -4.83 -34.31
C PHE A 10 3.54 -4.81 -33.45
N LEU A 11 2.63 -5.77 -33.65
CA LEU A 11 1.46 -5.93 -32.77
C LEU A 11 1.84 -6.37 -31.35
N SER A 12 2.87 -7.20 -31.19
CA SER A 12 3.36 -7.60 -29.86
C SER A 12 3.94 -6.42 -29.07
N VAL A 13 4.65 -5.51 -29.73
CA VAL A 13 5.17 -4.28 -29.10
C VAL A 13 4.02 -3.33 -28.73
N LEU A 14 3.03 -3.15 -29.61
CA LEU A 14 1.85 -2.31 -29.32
C LEU A 14 1.01 -2.84 -28.14
N ALA A 15 0.90 -4.17 -28.02
CA ALA A 15 0.21 -4.84 -26.91
C ALA A 15 0.94 -4.72 -25.56
N GLY A 16 2.24 -4.42 -25.57
CA GLY A 16 3.07 -4.26 -24.36
C GLY A 16 3.07 -2.85 -23.75
N MET A 17 2.46 -1.84 -24.41
CA MET A 17 2.66 -0.44 -24.05
C MET A 17 1.82 0.09 -22.87
N HIS A 18 0.96 -0.71 -22.23
CA HIS A 18 -0.05 -0.18 -21.28
C HIS A 18 -0.17 -0.90 -19.93
N ASN A 19 0.93 -1.23 -19.25
CA ASN A 19 0.82 -1.62 -17.84
C ASN A 19 1.87 -0.92 -16.98
N VAL A 20 1.74 0.40 -16.82
CA VAL A 20 2.38 1.07 -15.67
C VAL A 20 1.62 0.58 -14.45
N GLN A 21 2.14 -0.42 -13.74
CA GLN A 21 1.53 -0.85 -12.48
C GLN A 21 1.83 0.24 -11.44
N ALA A 22 1.00 1.28 -11.39
CA ALA A 22 1.10 2.33 -10.38
C ALA A 22 0.73 1.81 -8.99
N GLY A 23 0.07 0.64 -8.91
CA GLY A 23 -0.44 0.07 -7.67
C GLY A 23 0.59 -0.08 -6.54
N PRO A 24 1.78 -0.69 -6.74
CA PRO A 24 2.77 -0.84 -5.68
C PRO A 24 3.30 0.49 -5.15
N ILE A 25 3.46 1.49 -6.02
CA ILE A 25 3.86 2.84 -5.63
C ILE A 25 2.76 3.49 -4.81
N ALA A 26 1.51 3.44 -5.29
CA ALA A 26 0.35 3.97 -4.58
C ALA A 26 0.15 3.30 -3.21
N TYR A 27 0.33 1.98 -3.14
CA TYR A 27 0.29 1.22 -1.90
C TYR A 27 1.39 1.67 -0.92
N GLY A 28 2.62 1.84 -1.41
CA GLY A 28 3.74 2.34 -0.61
C GLY A 28 3.44 3.72 0.00
N LEU A 29 2.95 4.66 -0.81
CA LEU A 29 2.58 5.99 -0.33
C LEU A 29 1.43 5.94 0.70
N CYS A 30 0.41 5.12 0.45
CA CYS A 30 -0.72 4.94 1.36
C CYS A 30 -0.26 4.35 2.72
N GLN A 31 0.60 3.33 2.67
CA GLN A 31 1.23 2.73 3.86
C GLN A 31 2.04 3.75 4.65
N THR A 32 2.84 4.58 3.98
CA THR A 32 3.58 5.67 4.64
C THR A 32 2.62 6.62 5.35
N GLY A 33 1.50 6.99 4.72
CA GLY A 33 0.46 7.80 5.35
C GLY A 33 -0.13 7.16 6.61
N CYS A 34 -0.52 5.88 6.55
CA CYS A 34 -1.05 5.15 7.71
C CYS A 34 -0.04 5.13 8.87
N ASN A 35 1.25 4.90 8.58
CA ASN A 35 2.30 4.91 9.59
C ASN A 35 2.51 6.29 10.22
N VAL A 36 2.44 7.38 9.43
CA VAL A 36 2.51 8.74 9.95
C VAL A 36 1.37 9.02 10.92
N VAL A 37 0.14 8.59 10.58
CA VAL A 37 -1.02 8.72 11.47
C VAL A 37 -0.84 7.90 12.75
N ALA A 38 -0.30 6.68 12.65
CA ALA A 38 0.00 5.86 13.82
C ALA A 38 1.03 6.52 14.75
N VAL A 39 2.10 7.08 14.19
CA VAL A 39 3.10 7.86 14.94
C VAL A 39 2.44 9.05 15.64
N ALA A 40 1.58 9.80 14.95
CA ALA A 40 0.86 10.93 15.54
C ALA A 40 -0.08 10.50 16.67
N CYS A 41 -0.81 9.38 16.50
CA CYS A 41 -1.70 8.81 17.51
C CYS A 41 -0.93 8.42 18.79
N TYR A 42 0.20 7.73 18.62
CA TYR A 42 1.10 7.38 19.72
C TYR A 42 1.65 8.62 20.43
N ALA A 43 2.13 9.60 19.66
CA ALA A 43 2.68 10.85 20.21
C ALA A 43 1.63 11.63 21.01
N ALA A 44 0.39 11.71 20.51
CA ALA A 44 -0.73 12.33 21.24
C ALA A 44 -1.05 11.61 22.56
N ALA A 45 -0.82 10.30 22.61
CA ALA A 45 -0.94 9.49 23.83
C ALA A 45 0.31 9.54 24.73
N GLY A 46 1.37 10.26 24.35
CA GLY A 46 2.61 10.38 25.11
C GLY A 46 3.58 9.20 24.95
N PHE A 47 3.41 8.38 23.91
CA PHE A 47 4.25 7.22 23.64
C PHE A 47 5.04 7.38 22.33
N THR A 48 6.16 6.67 22.22
CA THR A 48 6.91 6.56 20.96
C THR A 48 6.41 5.34 20.19
N PHE A 49 6.17 5.50 18.89
CA PHE A 49 5.73 4.39 18.05
C PHE A 49 6.77 3.27 18.00
N GLY A 50 6.31 2.02 18.10
CA GLY A 50 7.18 0.83 18.07
C GLY A 50 7.90 0.49 19.39
N THR A 51 7.78 1.31 20.45
CA THR A 51 8.45 1.02 21.74
C THR A 51 7.58 0.24 22.72
N ILE A 52 6.29 0.09 22.42
CA ILE A 52 5.32 -0.59 23.29
C ILE A 52 5.18 -2.05 22.87
N VAL A 53 5.47 -2.95 23.82
CA VAL A 53 5.29 -4.40 23.63
C VAL A 53 3.80 -4.73 23.72
N ALA A 54 3.32 -5.58 22.78
CA ALA A 54 1.98 -6.12 22.83
C ALA A 54 1.87 -7.13 23.99
N ALA A 55 1.17 -6.73 25.04
CA ALA A 55 0.99 -7.50 26.27
C ALA A 55 -0.38 -7.17 26.90
N PRO A 56 -0.88 -7.96 27.85
CA PRO A 56 -2.16 -7.68 28.51
C PRO A 56 -2.23 -6.29 29.18
N ALA A 57 -1.08 -5.73 29.57
CA ALA A 57 -0.98 -4.40 30.18
C ALA A 57 -0.77 -3.25 29.17
N THR A 58 -0.84 -3.52 27.85
CA THR A 58 -0.71 -2.48 26.83
C THR A 58 -1.81 -1.42 27.01
N PRO A 59 -1.48 -0.11 26.99
CA PRO A 59 -2.49 0.94 27.10
C PRO A 59 -3.57 0.81 26.03
N ALA A 60 -4.84 0.94 26.42
CA ALA A 60 -5.99 0.80 25.50
C ALA A 60 -5.91 1.77 24.30
N VAL A 61 -5.40 2.99 24.51
CA VAL A 61 -5.19 3.96 23.43
C VAL A 61 -4.21 3.45 22.37
N ILE A 62 -3.16 2.73 22.78
CA ILE A 62 -2.15 2.17 21.88
C ILE A 62 -2.72 0.98 21.08
N LEU A 63 -3.50 0.12 21.72
CA LEU A 63 -4.28 -0.90 21.04
C LEU A 63 -5.21 -0.28 19.98
N GLY A 64 -5.87 0.83 20.32
CA GLY A 64 -6.70 1.60 19.39
C GLY A 64 -5.90 2.17 18.20
N CYS A 65 -4.75 2.81 18.45
CA CYS A 65 -3.88 3.33 17.39
C CYS A 65 -3.42 2.21 16.43
N ASN A 66 -3.06 1.04 16.96
CA ASN A 66 -2.63 -0.10 16.15
C ASN A 66 -3.77 -0.76 15.37
N ALA A 67 -4.96 -0.84 15.96
CA ALA A 67 -6.14 -1.31 15.25
C ALA A 67 -6.47 -0.39 14.06
N ALA A 68 -6.42 0.92 14.27
CA ALA A 68 -6.62 1.90 13.21
C ALA A 68 -5.55 1.81 12.12
N LEU A 69 -4.27 1.66 12.49
CA LEU A 69 -3.17 1.38 11.55
C LEU A 69 -3.47 0.13 10.71
N GLY A 70 -3.82 -0.98 11.36
CA GLY A 70 -4.13 -2.24 10.68
C GLY A 70 -5.28 -2.11 9.69
N THR A 71 -6.37 -1.43 10.08
CA THR A 71 -7.49 -1.14 9.17
C THR A 71 -7.04 -0.27 8.00
N CYS A 72 -6.28 0.80 8.25
CA CYS A 72 -5.76 1.70 7.21
C CYS A 72 -4.89 0.91 6.22
N SER A 73 -3.92 0.14 6.70
CA SER A 73 -3.04 -0.70 5.88
C SER A 73 -3.81 -1.74 5.05
N ALA A 74 -4.81 -2.39 5.64
CA ALA A 74 -5.66 -3.33 4.91
C ALA A 74 -6.43 -2.64 3.79
N THR A 75 -6.98 -1.45 4.04
CA THR A 75 -7.65 -0.67 2.98
C THR A 75 -6.67 -0.21 1.90
N CYS A 76 -5.46 0.21 2.25
CA CYS A 76 -4.43 0.53 1.25
C CYS A 76 -4.13 -0.67 0.34
N ALA A 77 -4.01 -1.87 0.92
CA ALA A 77 -3.78 -3.08 0.13
C ALA A 77 -4.94 -3.34 -0.85
N THR A 78 -6.19 -3.16 -0.42
CA THR A 78 -7.34 -3.40 -1.31
C THR A 78 -7.45 -2.36 -2.42
N VAL A 79 -7.32 -1.06 -2.10
CA VAL A 79 -7.61 0.02 -3.05
C VAL A 79 -6.40 0.44 -3.90
N ALA A 80 -5.19 0.24 -3.39
CA ALA A 80 -3.98 0.71 -4.07
C ALA A 80 -3.12 -0.44 -4.60
N LEU A 81 -3.11 -1.62 -3.97
CA LEU A 81 -2.29 -2.73 -4.46
C LEU A 81 -3.06 -3.72 -5.33
N LEU A 82 -4.25 -4.13 -4.88
CA LEU A 82 -5.02 -5.23 -5.50
C LEU A 82 -6.09 -4.75 -6.47
N ALA A 83 -6.57 -3.51 -6.34
CA ALA A 83 -7.53 -2.95 -7.28
C ALA A 83 -6.90 -2.80 -8.69
N PRO A 84 -7.62 -3.15 -9.76
CA PRO A 84 -7.18 -2.85 -11.12
C PRO A 84 -6.99 -1.34 -11.27
N THR A 85 -5.77 -0.91 -11.58
CA THR A 85 -5.45 0.47 -11.95
C THR A 85 -5.42 0.56 -13.47
N PRO A 86 -6.05 1.58 -14.10
CA PRO A 86 -6.10 1.73 -15.55
C PRO A 86 -4.73 2.04 -16.16
#